data_AF-A0AAD2J511-F1
#
_entry.id   AF-A0AAD2J511-F1
#
_cell.length_a   1.000
_cell.length_b   1.000
_cell.length_c   1.000
_cell.angle_alpha   90.00
_cell.angle_beta   90.00
_cell.angle_gamma   90.00
#
_symmetry.space_group_name_H-M   'P 1'
#
loop_
_entity.id
_entity.type
_entity.pdbx_description
1 polymer ?
#
loop_
_entity_poly.entity_id
_entity_poly.type
_entity_poly.pdbx_seq_one_letter_code
_entity_poly.pdbx_strand_id
1 'polypeptide(L)'
;MKRTPPPIQARNTILARDIAGKLSAQANDQVSVSTCLELVAAARGFGSYAAYTQAVKEKSEPADFKMAQCWLVDPKAVVPRIASLGLAESLDTPNLVIALQAVLDELMAKYPDRLLVVARSTSAFFEDSLETIVSDAINDALNPEPKTRADLDDRDEELSVAFGTLSVAKVGPLPEKVGGWLRASVHGDAERDDLRGIYVDPEDANEVSFIARIRLRRVGKQLYAGCKAEILALDDVIVDDVKPDIWSDPDELTAMIGTGTPDPADQQNTFKLLRDLEQSRRVPTLQEINRIIDSFGDYSPKELELVETYAAPIAVRLINMKSGLPPPQGVRILEALLDNGCQLSKLSLAHALHNGWGCREDNRRARFIVDELLSMVAAGEIDFIEEVSYAELYSLGAALAMQVGDRQKAFALYERAAEMGHKPSALILERETSNQDADERRAKKGE
;
A
#
# COMPACT_ATOMS: atom_id res chain seq x y z
N MET A 1 -16.81 33.40 -48.92
CA MET A 1 -16.99 32.32 -47.92
C MET A 1 -15.62 31.76 -47.55
N LYS A 2 -15.07 32.14 -46.39
CA LYS A 2 -13.81 31.58 -45.89
C LYS A 2 -14.09 30.15 -45.45
N ARG A 3 -13.52 29.16 -46.15
CA ARG A 3 -13.54 27.75 -45.73
C ARG A 3 -12.82 27.66 -44.39
N THR A 4 -13.57 27.40 -43.32
CA THR A 4 -13.01 27.01 -42.03
C THR A 4 -12.13 25.78 -42.29
N PRO A 5 -10.83 25.80 -41.92
CA PRO A 5 -10.02 24.60 -42.04
C PRO A 5 -10.66 23.52 -41.15
N PRO A 6 -10.68 22.25 -41.58
CA PRO A 6 -11.14 21.17 -40.71
C PRO A 6 -10.30 21.21 -39.41
N PRO A 7 -10.90 20.92 -38.24
CA PRO A 7 -10.19 21.04 -36.98
C PRO A 7 -8.94 20.17 -37.03
N ILE A 8 -7.78 20.82 -36.93
CA ILE A 8 -6.44 20.22 -36.89
C ILE A 8 -6.37 19.07 -35.87
N GLN A 9 -7.23 19.10 -34.85
CA GLN A 9 -7.38 18.06 -33.84
C GLN A 9 -7.76 16.67 -34.39
N ALA A 10 -8.52 16.55 -35.48
CA ALA A 10 -8.90 15.23 -36.03
C ALA A 10 -7.77 14.56 -36.86
N ARG A 11 -6.79 15.35 -37.35
CA ARG A 11 -5.60 14.83 -38.05
C ARG A 11 -4.50 14.40 -37.10
N ASN A 12 -4.55 14.83 -35.84
CA ASN A 12 -3.52 14.55 -34.84
C ASN A 12 -3.89 13.40 -33.87
N THR A 13 -5.05 12.75 -34.03
CA THR A 13 -5.66 11.93 -32.96
C THR A 13 -6.02 10.50 -33.35
N ILE A 14 -5.20 9.81 -34.14
CA ILE A 14 -5.49 8.38 -34.40
C ILE A 14 -4.27 7.45 -34.38
N LEU A 15 -3.43 7.56 -33.35
CA LEU A 15 -2.38 6.57 -33.10
C LEU A 15 -2.93 5.15 -33.02
N ALA A 16 -4.10 4.91 -32.40
CA ALA A 16 -4.68 3.57 -32.32
C ALA A 16 -5.01 2.98 -33.71
N ARG A 17 -5.43 3.81 -34.66
CA ARG A 17 -5.73 3.39 -36.04
C ARG A 17 -4.47 3.26 -36.87
N ASP A 18 -3.48 4.11 -36.64
CA ASP A 18 -2.18 4.02 -37.28
C ASP A 18 -1.45 2.74 -36.82
N ILE A 19 -1.46 2.45 -35.51
CA ILE A 19 -0.97 1.20 -34.93
C ILE A 19 -1.75 0.01 -35.50
N ALA A 20 -3.08 0.06 -35.50
CA ALA A 20 -3.88 -1.05 -36.01
C ALA A 20 -3.66 -1.28 -37.51
N GLY A 21 -3.49 -0.21 -38.30
CA GLY A 21 -3.16 -0.30 -39.71
C GLY A 21 -1.79 -0.94 -39.94
N LYS A 22 -0.78 -0.55 -39.15
CA LYS A 22 0.58 -1.10 -39.21
C LYS A 22 0.65 -2.55 -38.73
N LEU A 23 0.01 -2.87 -37.60
CA LEU A 23 -0.13 -4.24 -37.10
C LEU A 23 -0.80 -5.15 -38.13
N SER A 24 -1.91 -4.69 -38.73
CA SER A 24 -2.62 -5.45 -39.75
C SER A 24 -1.75 -5.68 -40.99
N ALA A 25 -0.95 -4.69 -41.39
CA ALA A 25 0.00 -4.83 -42.48
C ALA A 25 1.15 -5.81 -42.17
N GLN A 26 1.66 -5.83 -40.93
CA GLN A 26 2.69 -6.79 -40.50
C GLN A 26 2.15 -8.22 -40.40
N ALA A 27 0.87 -8.38 -40.08
CA ALA A 27 0.20 -9.67 -39.96
C ALA A 27 -0.15 -10.32 -41.33
N ASN A 28 0.23 -9.72 -42.47
CA ASN A 28 0.10 -10.27 -43.82
C ASN A 28 -1.23 -11.01 -44.06
N ASP A 29 -2.36 -10.32 -43.89
CA ASP A 29 -3.74 -10.77 -44.11
C ASP A 29 -4.35 -11.73 -43.06
N GLN A 30 -3.65 -12.08 -41.98
CA GLN A 30 -4.23 -12.93 -40.92
C GLN A 30 -5.19 -12.18 -39.98
N VAL A 31 -5.04 -10.86 -39.85
CA VAL A 31 -5.81 -10.05 -38.89
C VAL A 31 -6.26 -8.74 -39.53
N SER A 32 -7.58 -8.52 -39.56
CA SER A 32 -8.17 -7.30 -40.12
C SER A 32 -7.82 -6.07 -39.29
N VAL A 33 -7.78 -4.88 -39.91
CA VAL A 33 -7.60 -3.59 -39.20
C VAL A 33 -8.63 -3.41 -38.08
N SER A 34 -9.88 -3.85 -38.29
CA SER A 34 -10.92 -3.78 -37.25
C SER A 34 -10.58 -4.66 -36.05
N THR A 35 -10.03 -5.85 -36.29
CA THR A 35 -9.59 -6.76 -35.23
C THR A 35 -8.39 -6.17 -34.48
N CYS A 36 -7.41 -5.59 -35.19
CA CYS A 36 -6.30 -4.89 -34.57
C CYS A 36 -6.75 -3.68 -33.73
N LEU A 37 -7.76 -2.93 -34.17
CA LEU A 37 -8.34 -1.83 -33.38
C LEU A 37 -8.93 -2.32 -32.04
N GLU A 38 -9.59 -3.48 -32.05
CA GLU A 38 -10.12 -4.10 -30.84
C GLU A 38 -9.01 -4.61 -29.91
N LEU A 39 -7.93 -5.15 -30.47
CA LEU A 39 -6.75 -5.57 -29.70
C LEU A 39 -6.02 -4.37 -29.10
N VAL A 40 -5.83 -3.28 -29.85
CA VAL A 40 -5.25 -2.03 -29.35
C VAL A 40 -6.14 -1.44 -28.25
N ALA A 41 -7.46 -1.44 -28.43
CA ALA A 41 -8.38 -0.98 -27.39
C ALA A 41 -8.26 -1.81 -26.10
N ALA A 42 -8.19 -3.14 -26.21
CA ALA A 42 -8.01 -4.03 -25.06
C ALA A 42 -6.63 -3.90 -24.41
N ALA A 43 -5.57 -3.69 -25.20
CA ALA A 43 -4.22 -3.40 -24.72
C ALA A 43 -4.11 -2.02 -24.04
N ARG A 44 -5.13 -1.18 -24.18
CA ARG A 44 -5.34 0.07 -23.41
C ARG A 44 -6.34 -0.11 -22.26
N GLY A 45 -6.81 -1.33 -22.03
CA GLY A 45 -7.75 -1.70 -20.99
C GLY A 45 -9.22 -1.45 -21.32
N PHE A 46 -9.58 -1.06 -22.55
CA PHE A 46 -10.98 -0.81 -22.93
C PHE A 46 -11.67 -2.09 -23.39
N GLY A 47 -12.94 -2.25 -23.05
CA GLY A 47 -13.74 -3.41 -23.45
C GLY A 47 -14.05 -3.46 -24.95
N SER A 48 -13.94 -2.33 -25.65
CA SER A 48 -14.06 -2.25 -27.11
C SER A 48 -13.43 -0.99 -27.67
N TYR A 49 -13.20 -0.97 -28.99
CA TYR A 49 -12.75 0.22 -29.70
C TYR A 49 -13.80 1.35 -29.65
N ALA A 50 -15.09 1.02 -29.64
CA ALA A 50 -16.16 1.99 -29.42
C ALA A 50 -16.07 2.65 -28.03
N ALA A 51 -15.78 1.87 -26.98
CA ALA A 51 -15.60 2.42 -25.63
C ALA A 51 -14.34 3.31 -25.55
N TYR A 52 -13.24 2.90 -26.20
CA TYR A 52 -12.03 3.72 -26.30
C TYR A 52 -12.31 5.06 -26.99
N THR A 53 -12.94 5.04 -28.17
CA THR A 53 -13.27 6.27 -28.92
C THR A 53 -14.23 7.19 -28.17
N GLN A 54 -15.18 6.63 -27.42
CA GLN A 54 -16.04 7.42 -26.54
C GLN A 54 -15.26 8.08 -25.40
N ALA A 55 -14.32 7.36 -24.77
CA ALA A 55 -13.46 7.92 -23.73
C ALA A 55 -12.57 9.06 -24.25
N VAL A 56 -12.02 8.90 -25.47
CA VAL A 56 -11.26 9.95 -26.16
C VAL A 56 -12.15 11.18 -26.42
N LYS A 57 -13.39 10.96 -26.88
CA LYS A 57 -14.37 12.04 -27.13
C LYS A 57 -14.74 12.79 -25.85
N GLU A 58 -14.85 12.08 -24.74
CA GLU A 58 -15.13 12.63 -23.40
C GLU A 58 -13.90 13.27 -22.74
N LYS A 59 -12.72 13.21 -23.39
CA LYS A 59 -11.44 13.68 -22.86
C LYS A 59 -11.00 12.96 -21.57
N SER A 60 -11.59 11.80 -21.27
CA SER A 60 -11.14 10.92 -20.19
C SER A 60 -9.94 10.07 -20.59
N GLU A 61 -9.66 10.00 -21.90
CA GLU A 61 -8.47 9.40 -22.48
C GLU A 61 -7.81 10.41 -23.44
N PRO A 62 -6.49 10.63 -23.38
CA PRO A 62 -5.81 11.55 -24.26
C PRO A 62 -5.86 11.03 -25.71
N ALA A 63 -6.30 11.90 -26.61
CA ALA A 63 -6.40 11.61 -28.04
C ALA A 63 -5.03 11.65 -28.75
N ASP A 64 -4.06 12.35 -28.17
CA ASP A 64 -2.74 12.67 -28.71
C ASP A 64 -1.67 12.48 -27.61
N PHE A 65 -0.50 11.97 -27.99
CA PHE A 65 0.62 11.62 -27.10
C PHE A 65 1.68 12.72 -27.19
N LYS A 66 1.36 13.91 -26.67
CA LYS A 66 2.29 15.06 -26.67
C LYS A 66 3.41 14.96 -25.64
N MET A 67 3.43 13.91 -24.83
CA MET A 67 4.39 13.68 -23.76
C MET A 67 4.84 12.24 -23.84
N ALA A 68 6.02 11.94 -23.29
CA ALA A 68 6.48 10.58 -23.11
C ALA A 68 5.42 9.78 -22.33
N GLN A 69 5.01 8.62 -22.86
CA GLN A 69 3.95 7.79 -22.29
C GLN A 69 4.32 6.31 -22.36
N CYS A 70 4.13 5.63 -21.23
CA CYS A 70 4.39 4.21 -21.10
C CYS A 70 3.07 3.44 -20.98
N TRP A 71 2.93 2.35 -21.74
CA TRP A 71 1.73 1.50 -21.78
C TRP A 71 1.97 0.23 -20.99
N LEU A 72 1.13 -0.03 -19.99
CA LEU A 72 1.15 -1.29 -19.24
C LEU A 72 0.03 -2.21 -19.75
N VAL A 73 0.38 -3.27 -20.46
CA VAL A 73 -0.61 -4.21 -21.02
C VAL A 73 -1.00 -5.26 -19.97
N ASP A 74 -2.22 -5.15 -19.43
CA ASP A 74 -2.75 -6.13 -18.46
C ASP A 74 -3.31 -7.39 -19.16
N PRO A 75 -2.73 -8.58 -18.92
CA PRO A 75 -3.24 -9.84 -19.48
C PRO A 75 -4.72 -10.09 -19.17
N LYS A 76 -5.23 -9.63 -18.01
CA LYS A 76 -6.65 -9.80 -17.64
C LYS A 76 -7.60 -9.04 -18.57
N ALA A 77 -7.15 -7.95 -19.17
CA ALA A 77 -7.93 -7.21 -20.16
C ALA A 77 -7.77 -7.80 -21.57
N VAL A 78 -6.56 -8.23 -21.92
CA VAL A 78 -6.20 -8.66 -23.28
C VAL A 78 -6.61 -10.09 -23.58
N VAL A 79 -6.34 -11.04 -22.68
CA VAL A 79 -6.60 -12.48 -22.91
C VAL A 79 -8.05 -12.77 -23.26
N PRO A 80 -9.06 -12.23 -22.53
CA PRO A 80 -10.46 -12.44 -22.90
C PRO A 80 -10.79 -11.86 -24.28
N ARG A 81 -10.12 -10.75 -24.67
CA ARG A 81 -10.36 -10.12 -25.97
C ARG A 81 -9.79 -10.96 -27.11
N ILE A 82 -8.54 -11.42 -26.98
CA ILE A 82 -7.91 -12.35 -27.93
C ILE A 82 -8.81 -13.57 -28.16
N ALA A 83 -9.31 -14.18 -27.08
CA ALA A 83 -10.23 -15.32 -27.15
C ALA A 83 -11.53 -14.96 -27.88
N SER A 84 -12.17 -13.84 -27.54
CA SER A 84 -13.43 -13.40 -28.17
C SER A 84 -13.30 -13.08 -29.66
N LEU A 85 -12.08 -12.76 -30.11
CA LEU A 85 -11.76 -12.48 -31.51
C LEU A 85 -11.33 -13.74 -32.29
N GLY A 86 -11.30 -14.90 -31.64
CA GLY A 86 -10.90 -16.18 -32.27
C GLY A 86 -9.40 -16.31 -32.54
N LEU A 87 -8.56 -15.57 -31.81
CA LEU A 87 -7.12 -15.51 -32.02
C LEU A 87 -6.29 -16.31 -31.00
N ALA A 88 -6.94 -17.02 -30.08
CA ALA A 88 -6.26 -17.69 -28.96
C ALA A 88 -5.23 -18.76 -29.38
N GLU A 89 -5.38 -19.34 -30.58
CA GLU A 89 -4.45 -20.34 -31.12
C GLU A 89 -3.26 -19.72 -31.87
N SER A 90 -3.36 -18.45 -32.27
CA SER A 90 -2.36 -17.77 -33.12
C SER A 90 -1.70 -16.57 -32.47
N LEU A 91 -2.26 -16.05 -31.37
CA LEU A 91 -1.78 -14.87 -30.68
C LEU A 91 -1.99 -15.00 -29.17
N ASP A 92 -0.92 -14.77 -28.41
CA ASP A 92 -0.96 -14.63 -26.97
C ASP A 92 -0.58 -13.20 -26.53
N THR A 93 -0.65 -12.93 -25.23
CA THR A 93 -0.33 -11.58 -24.71
C THR A 93 1.14 -11.18 -24.97
N PRO A 94 2.14 -12.05 -24.73
CA PRO A 94 3.53 -11.74 -25.08
C PRO A 94 3.71 -11.37 -26.56
N ASN A 95 3.21 -12.17 -27.50
CA ASN A 95 3.38 -11.91 -28.93
C ASN A 95 2.67 -10.63 -29.37
N LEU A 96 1.49 -10.32 -28.81
CA LEU A 96 0.83 -9.03 -29.04
C LEU A 96 1.70 -7.86 -28.58
N VAL A 97 2.35 -7.96 -27.42
CA VAL A 97 3.22 -6.89 -26.93
C VAL A 97 4.46 -6.70 -27.81
N ILE A 98 5.11 -7.79 -28.27
CA ILE A 98 6.22 -7.68 -29.24
C ILE A 98 5.75 -6.96 -30.51
N ALA A 99 4.60 -7.35 -31.05
CA ALA A 99 4.07 -6.75 -32.26
C ALA A 99 3.73 -5.26 -32.06
N LEU A 100 3.13 -4.91 -30.91
CA LEU A 100 2.85 -3.52 -30.55
C LEU A 100 4.14 -2.70 -30.42
N GLN A 101 5.16 -3.23 -29.75
CA GLN A 101 6.44 -2.54 -29.59
C GLN A 101 7.12 -2.30 -30.94
N ALA A 102 7.20 -3.32 -31.80
CA ALA A 102 7.78 -3.18 -33.13
C ALA A 102 7.08 -2.12 -34.00
N VAL A 103 5.74 -2.05 -33.92
CA VAL A 103 4.97 -1.02 -34.62
C VAL A 103 5.21 0.37 -34.03
N LEU A 104 5.34 0.47 -32.72
CA LEU A 104 5.66 1.74 -32.08
C LEU A 104 7.05 2.21 -32.44
N ASP A 105 8.08 1.35 -32.39
CA ASP A 105 9.45 1.69 -32.79
C ASP A 105 9.51 2.25 -34.22
N GLU A 106 8.75 1.67 -35.14
CA GLU A 106 8.65 2.17 -36.52
C GLU A 106 7.98 3.56 -36.59
N LEU A 107 6.89 3.76 -35.83
CA LEU A 107 6.20 5.05 -35.76
C LEU A 107 7.08 6.12 -35.08
N MET A 108 7.84 5.72 -34.09
CA MET A 108 8.78 6.51 -33.31
C MET A 108 9.96 7.00 -34.15
N ALA A 109 10.55 6.13 -34.97
CA ALA A 109 11.58 6.52 -35.94
C ALA A 109 11.09 7.58 -36.94
N LYS A 110 9.77 7.62 -37.21
CA LYS A 110 9.13 8.62 -38.07
C LYS A 110 8.77 9.92 -37.34
N TYR A 111 8.63 9.87 -36.02
CA TYR A 111 8.24 11.00 -35.17
C TYR A 111 9.13 11.06 -33.90
N PRO A 112 10.42 11.42 -34.04
CA PRO A 112 11.41 11.29 -32.97
C PRO A 112 11.13 12.18 -31.74
N ASP A 113 10.34 13.24 -31.89
CA ASP A 113 9.97 14.15 -30.79
C ASP A 113 8.92 13.56 -29.82
N ARG A 114 8.53 12.30 -29.99
CA ARG A 114 7.52 11.60 -29.19
C ARG A 114 8.20 10.38 -28.59
N LEU A 115 7.90 9.98 -27.35
CA LEU A 115 8.41 8.73 -26.76
C LEU A 115 7.24 7.85 -26.31
N LEU A 116 7.13 6.66 -26.90
CA LEU A 116 6.07 5.70 -26.63
C LEU A 116 6.68 4.32 -26.44
N VAL A 117 6.40 3.70 -25.29
CA VAL A 117 6.92 2.38 -24.98
C VAL A 117 5.85 1.46 -24.41
N VAL A 118 5.87 0.18 -24.77
CA VAL A 118 4.90 -0.85 -24.36
C VAL A 118 5.60 -1.92 -23.55
N ALA A 119 5.11 -2.13 -22.34
CA ALA A 119 5.66 -3.11 -21.43
C ALA A 119 4.67 -4.23 -21.09
N ARG A 120 5.26 -5.41 -20.83
CA ARG A 120 4.56 -6.68 -20.60
C ARG A 120 4.19 -6.94 -19.14
N SER A 121 4.88 -6.27 -18.24
CA SER A 121 4.70 -6.39 -16.80
C SER A 121 5.09 -5.06 -16.17
N THR A 122 4.69 -4.87 -14.92
CA THR A 122 5.07 -3.66 -14.21
C THR A 122 6.57 -3.61 -13.99
N SER A 123 7.27 -4.73 -13.77
CA SER A 123 8.74 -4.76 -13.69
C SER A 123 9.43 -4.41 -15.02
N ALA A 124 9.02 -5.04 -16.13
CA ALA A 124 9.54 -4.72 -17.47
C ALA A 124 9.19 -3.29 -17.90
N PHE A 125 8.09 -2.75 -17.38
CA PHE A 125 7.70 -1.36 -17.56
C PHE A 125 8.71 -0.41 -16.96
N PHE A 126 9.48 -0.82 -15.94
CA PHE A 126 10.53 -0.02 -15.33
C PHE A 126 11.96 -0.37 -15.76
N GLU A 127 12.24 -1.63 -16.10
CA GLU A 127 13.58 -2.07 -16.55
C GLU A 127 13.92 -1.64 -17.98
N ASP A 128 13.00 -1.77 -18.95
CA ASP A 128 13.35 -1.62 -20.37
C ASP A 128 13.15 -0.19 -20.93
N SER A 129 12.58 0.76 -20.16
CA SER A 129 11.87 1.90 -20.80
C SER A 129 11.70 3.18 -20.00
N LEU A 130 12.28 3.30 -18.79
CA LEU A 130 12.02 4.43 -17.90
C LEU A 130 13.16 5.42 -17.74
N GLU A 131 14.22 5.26 -18.52
CA GLU A 131 15.44 6.03 -18.41
C GLU A 131 15.30 7.53 -18.74
N THR A 132 14.12 8.00 -19.15
CA THR A 132 13.84 9.44 -19.36
C THR A 132 12.90 9.98 -18.29
N ILE A 133 11.63 9.57 -18.24
CA ILE A 133 10.69 10.18 -17.27
C ILE A 133 11.06 9.86 -15.81
N VAL A 134 11.57 8.66 -15.53
CA VAL A 134 11.99 8.29 -14.17
C VAL A 134 13.37 8.85 -13.87
N SER A 135 14.33 8.72 -14.78
CA SER A 135 15.65 9.31 -14.57
C SER A 135 15.59 10.82 -14.42
N ASP A 136 14.80 11.55 -15.23
CA ASP A 136 14.61 12.99 -15.07
C ASP A 136 14.06 13.31 -13.67
N ALA A 137 13.04 12.59 -13.21
CA ALA A 137 12.45 12.83 -11.89
C ALA A 137 13.39 12.44 -10.74
N ILE A 138 14.23 11.42 -10.92
CA ILE A 138 15.26 11.02 -9.94
C ILE A 138 16.41 12.02 -9.94
N ASN A 139 16.87 12.47 -11.10
CA ASN A 139 17.87 13.55 -11.24
C ASN A 139 17.38 14.83 -10.55
N ASP A 140 16.12 15.22 -10.76
CA ASP A 140 15.50 16.34 -10.05
C ASP A 140 15.48 16.13 -8.52
N ALA A 141 15.32 14.88 -8.06
CA ALA A 141 15.26 14.53 -6.64
C ALA A 141 16.65 14.36 -5.99
N LEU A 142 17.65 13.91 -6.74
CA LEU A 142 19.07 13.87 -6.36
C LEU A 142 19.64 15.29 -6.27
N ASN A 143 19.11 16.23 -7.07
CA ASN A 143 19.58 17.62 -7.13
C ASN A 143 18.46 18.60 -6.76
N PRO A 144 17.89 18.54 -5.55
CA PRO A 144 16.74 19.35 -5.17
C PRO A 144 17.06 20.84 -5.24
N GLU A 145 16.12 21.66 -5.76
CA GLU A 145 16.31 23.11 -5.83
C GLU A 145 16.66 23.70 -4.45
N PRO A 146 17.69 24.56 -4.35
CA PRO A 146 18.11 25.14 -3.09
C PRO A 146 16.99 25.99 -2.48
N LYS A 147 16.70 25.79 -1.20
CA LYS A 147 15.62 26.50 -0.49
C LYS A 147 16.11 27.86 0.02
N THR A 148 17.41 27.99 0.26
CA THR A 148 18.05 29.21 0.74
C THR A 148 19.27 29.58 -0.11
N ARG A 149 19.74 30.82 0.04
CA ARG A 149 20.95 31.30 -0.64
C ARG A 149 22.24 30.70 -0.07
N ALA A 150 22.22 30.20 1.17
CA ALA A 150 23.35 29.49 1.75
C ALA A 150 23.50 28.08 1.14
N ASP A 151 22.38 27.42 0.84
CA ASP A 151 22.35 26.10 0.17
C ASP A 151 22.96 26.14 -1.26
N LEU A 152 23.10 27.32 -1.86
CA LEU A 152 23.76 27.51 -3.16
C LEU A 152 25.28 27.46 -3.06
N ASP A 153 25.85 27.86 -1.92
CA ASP A 153 27.30 27.93 -1.71
C ASP A 153 27.88 26.57 -1.26
N ASP A 154 27.05 25.66 -0.71
CA ASP A 154 27.40 24.29 -0.30
C ASP A 154 27.08 23.21 -1.38
N ARG A 155 26.68 23.61 -2.59
CA ARG A 155 26.43 22.67 -3.70
C ARG A 155 27.74 22.25 -4.35
N ASP A 156 28.34 21.21 -3.80
CA ASP A 156 29.62 20.70 -4.29
C ASP A 156 29.48 19.73 -5.49
N GLU A 157 28.34 19.04 -5.67
CA GLU A 157 28.23 17.97 -6.68
C GLU A 157 26.82 17.89 -7.32
N GLU A 158 26.76 17.71 -8.64
CA GLU A 158 25.53 17.37 -9.38
C GLU A 158 25.54 15.87 -9.67
N LEU A 159 24.51 15.16 -9.22
CA LEU A 159 24.40 13.70 -9.38
C LEU A 159 23.50 13.37 -10.56
N SER A 160 23.89 12.45 -11.42
CA SER A 160 23.06 11.98 -12.52
C SER A 160 22.89 10.47 -12.47
N VAL A 161 21.69 9.95 -12.68
CA VAL A 161 21.45 8.51 -12.72
C VAL A 161 22.33 7.86 -13.79
N ALA A 162 23.13 6.88 -13.40
CA ALA A 162 23.98 6.11 -14.29
C ALA A 162 23.12 5.29 -15.27
N PHE A 163 23.54 5.25 -16.53
CA PHE A 163 22.80 4.59 -17.59
C PHE A 163 22.66 3.08 -17.32
N GLY A 164 21.43 2.56 -17.42
CA GLY A 164 21.14 1.13 -17.26
C GLY A 164 21.25 0.54 -15.85
N THR A 165 21.44 1.36 -14.81
CA THR A 165 21.56 0.88 -13.41
C THR A 165 20.23 0.82 -12.67
N LEU A 166 19.19 1.49 -13.18
CA LEU A 166 17.86 1.49 -12.58
C LEU A 166 17.23 0.11 -12.60
N SER A 167 16.80 -0.34 -11.42
CA SER A 167 16.11 -1.61 -11.26
C SER A 167 15.02 -1.50 -10.19
N VAL A 168 13.90 -2.20 -10.41
CA VAL A 168 12.74 -2.11 -9.52
C VAL A 168 12.92 -2.99 -8.32
N ALA A 169 12.88 -2.38 -7.14
CA ALA A 169 12.79 -3.15 -5.90
C ALA A 169 11.36 -3.61 -5.62
N LYS A 170 10.37 -2.71 -5.74
CA LYS A 170 8.97 -3.01 -5.40
C LYS A 170 7.97 -2.15 -6.15
N VAL A 171 6.79 -2.69 -6.40
CA VAL A 171 5.67 -1.96 -7.00
C VAL A 171 4.46 -2.05 -6.10
N GLY A 172 3.87 -0.90 -5.79
CA GLY A 172 2.60 -0.79 -5.09
C GLY A 172 1.39 -1.18 -5.95
N PRO A 173 0.18 -1.19 -5.37
CA PRO A 173 -1.02 -1.54 -6.09
C PRO A 173 -1.30 -0.56 -7.25
N LEU A 174 -1.83 -1.10 -8.35
CA LEU A 174 -2.28 -0.28 -9.47
C LEU A 174 -3.42 0.65 -9.04
N PRO A 175 -3.33 1.96 -9.33
CA PRO A 175 -4.37 2.89 -8.93
C PRO A 175 -5.68 2.62 -9.69
N GLU A 176 -6.81 2.51 -8.97
CA GLU A 176 -8.10 2.16 -9.58
C GLU A 176 -8.65 3.23 -10.53
N LYS A 177 -8.38 4.52 -10.26
CA LYS A 177 -8.92 5.67 -11.00
C LYS A 177 -7.83 6.44 -11.76
N VAL A 178 -8.23 7.08 -12.86
CA VAL A 178 -7.40 8.07 -13.56
C VAL A 178 -7.08 9.23 -12.61
N GLY A 179 -5.84 9.72 -12.63
CA GLY A 179 -5.32 10.70 -11.68
C GLY A 179 -4.70 10.10 -10.41
N GLY A 180 -4.88 8.79 -10.17
CA GLY A 180 -4.16 8.08 -9.12
C GLY A 180 -2.67 7.93 -9.42
N TRP A 181 -1.89 7.62 -8.38
CA TRP A 181 -0.45 7.46 -8.48
C TRP A 181 -0.08 5.99 -8.36
N LEU A 182 0.59 5.45 -9.38
CA LEU A 182 1.31 4.18 -9.22
C LEU A 182 2.57 4.47 -8.42
N ARG A 183 2.77 3.74 -7.34
CA ARG A 183 3.93 3.89 -6.47
C ARG A 183 4.89 2.73 -6.72
N ALA A 184 6.18 3.00 -6.75
CA ALA A 184 7.21 1.97 -6.84
C ALA A 184 8.47 2.45 -6.11
N SER A 185 9.37 1.52 -5.77
CA SER A 185 10.75 1.82 -5.43
C SER A 185 11.69 1.25 -6.47
N VAL A 186 12.76 2.00 -6.68
CA VAL A 186 13.86 1.63 -7.55
C VAL A 186 15.17 1.74 -6.77
N HIS A 187 16.11 0.89 -7.13
CA HIS A 187 17.53 1.03 -6.82
C HIS A 187 18.27 1.41 -8.09
N GLY A 188 19.39 2.10 -7.94
CA GLY A 188 20.29 2.39 -9.05
C GLY A 188 21.54 3.07 -8.53
N ASP A 189 22.43 3.38 -9.46
CA ASP A 189 23.67 4.10 -9.19
C ASP A 189 23.59 5.49 -9.84
N ALA A 190 24.19 6.48 -9.21
CA ALA A 190 24.31 7.84 -9.72
C ALA A 190 25.79 8.21 -9.89
N GLU A 191 26.13 8.81 -11.02
CA GLU A 191 27.45 9.35 -11.33
C GLU A 191 27.54 10.81 -10.89
N ARG A 192 28.67 11.18 -10.27
CA ARG A 192 29.01 12.57 -9.94
C ARG A 192 29.51 13.28 -11.19
N ASP A 193 28.83 14.36 -11.60
CA ASP A 193 29.22 15.15 -12.75
C ASP A 193 30.32 16.17 -12.37
N ASP A 194 31.59 15.78 -12.48
CA ASP A 194 32.75 16.64 -12.20
C ASP A 194 33.06 17.63 -13.35
N LEU A 195 32.04 18.29 -13.90
CA LEU A 195 32.23 19.35 -14.91
C LEU A 195 33.09 20.52 -14.41
N ARG A 196 33.32 20.63 -13.09
CA ARG A 196 34.17 21.67 -12.49
C ARG A 196 35.65 21.26 -12.39
N GLY A 197 35.99 19.99 -12.60
CA GLY A 197 37.36 19.47 -12.56
C GLY A 197 38.05 19.69 -11.22
N ILE A 198 37.28 19.64 -10.13
CA ILE A 198 37.76 19.94 -8.77
C ILE A 198 38.32 18.67 -8.11
N TYR A 199 37.94 17.48 -8.58
CA TYR A 199 38.37 16.21 -8.01
C TYR A 199 39.24 15.44 -9.00
N VAL A 200 40.55 15.44 -8.74
CA VAL A 200 41.59 14.70 -9.48
C VAL A 200 42.18 13.61 -8.59
N ASP A 201 41.42 13.09 -7.61
CA ASP A 201 41.88 11.95 -6.82
C ASP A 201 41.29 10.65 -7.41
N PRO A 202 42.09 9.81 -8.07
CA PRO A 202 41.61 8.58 -8.72
C PRO A 202 41.09 7.51 -7.74
N GLU A 203 41.10 7.77 -6.43
CA GLU A 203 40.57 6.90 -5.38
C GLU A 203 39.13 7.25 -4.96
N ASP A 204 38.60 8.42 -5.32
CA ASP A 204 37.22 8.78 -5.00
C ASP A 204 36.23 8.00 -5.89
N ALA A 205 35.23 7.37 -5.27
CA ALA A 205 34.20 6.65 -6.00
C ALA A 205 33.31 7.65 -6.75
N ASN A 206 33.36 7.62 -8.08
CA ASN A 206 32.53 8.46 -8.94
C ASN A 206 31.06 8.02 -8.98
N GLU A 207 30.74 6.88 -8.35
CA GLU A 207 29.43 6.26 -8.34
C GLU A 207 28.90 6.20 -6.90
N VAL A 208 27.65 6.59 -6.74
CA VAL A 208 26.91 6.62 -5.48
C VAL A 208 25.66 5.79 -5.64
N SER A 209 25.43 4.82 -4.77
CA SER A 209 24.21 4.00 -4.85
C SER A 209 23.03 4.77 -4.26
N PHE A 210 21.83 4.58 -4.80
CA PHE A 210 20.63 5.19 -4.26
C PHE A 210 19.44 4.25 -4.24
N ILE A 211 18.53 4.55 -3.33
CA ILE A 211 17.19 3.99 -3.28
C ILE A 211 16.21 5.15 -3.45
N ALA A 212 15.34 5.07 -4.43
CA ALA A 212 14.32 6.09 -4.67
C ALA A 212 12.91 5.51 -4.63
N ARG A 213 11.99 6.27 -4.03
CA ARG A 213 10.55 6.05 -4.19
C ARG A 213 10.06 6.91 -5.34
N ILE A 214 9.37 6.28 -6.28
CA ILE A 214 8.78 6.97 -7.43
C ILE A 214 7.26 6.88 -7.41
N ARG A 215 6.63 7.97 -7.86
CA ARG A 215 5.18 8.08 -8.02
C ARG A 215 4.90 8.49 -9.46
N LEU A 216 4.27 7.59 -10.21
CA LEU A 216 3.85 7.82 -11.58
C LEU A 216 2.38 8.23 -11.64
N ARG A 217 2.10 9.41 -12.20
CA ARG A 217 0.75 9.92 -12.31
C ARG A 217 0.02 9.26 -13.48
N ARG A 218 -1.06 8.56 -13.18
CA ARG A 218 -1.95 7.97 -14.18
C ARG A 218 -2.75 9.07 -14.88
N VAL A 219 -2.60 9.18 -16.19
CA VAL A 219 -3.33 10.16 -17.04
C VAL A 219 -4.36 9.51 -17.97
N GLY A 220 -4.34 8.19 -18.07
CA GLY A 220 -5.31 7.40 -18.83
C GLY A 220 -5.41 6.00 -18.25
N LYS A 221 -6.20 5.11 -18.86
CA LYS A 221 -6.47 3.81 -18.24
C LYS A 221 -5.20 2.98 -18.01
N GLN A 222 -4.23 3.06 -18.91
CA GLN A 222 -2.92 2.41 -18.80
C GLN A 222 -1.79 3.35 -19.24
N LEU A 223 -1.97 4.66 -19.03
CA LEU A 223 -1.03 5.71 -19.43
C LEU A 223 -0.51 6.49 -18.23
N TYR A 224 0.79 6.78 -18.25
CA TYR A 224 1.49 7.60 -17.27
C TYR A 224 2.29 8.67 -18.02
N ALA A 225 2.25 9.92 -17.53
CA ALA A 225 2.88 11.06 -18.21
C ALA A 225 3.64 12.00 -17.26
N GLY A 226 3.91 11.54 -16.03
CA GLY A 226 4.69 12.30 -15.07
C GLY A 226 5.17 11.40 -13.94
N CYS A 227 6.40 11.62 -13.51
CA CYS A 227 7.00 10.96 -12.37
C CYS A 227 7.33 12.01 -11.31
N LYS A 228 7.24 11.61 -10.05
CA LYS A 228 7.88 12.30 -8.94
C LYS A 228 8.76 11.27 -8.24
N ALA A 229 10.01 11.61 -7.99
CA ALA A 229 10.88 10.79 -7.19
C ALA A 229 11.14 11.44 -5.82
N GLU A 230 11.51 10.60 -4.86
CA GLU A 230 11.94 10.94 -3.52
C GLU A 230 13.10 10.00 -3.20
N ILE A 231 14.29 10.55 -2.94
CA ILE A 231 15.45 9.74 -2.55
C ILE A 231 15.27 9.31 -1.10
N LEU A 232 15.31 8.00 -0.88
CA LEU A 232 15.11 7.38 0.42
C LEU A 232 16.44 7.09 1.11
N ALA A 233 17.43 6.65 0.34
CA ALA A 233 18.79 6.42 0.79
C ALA A 233 19.80 6.75 -0.30
N LEU A 234 21.00 7.15 0.11
CA LEU A 234 22.16 7.46 -0.71
C LEU A 234 23.40 6.83 -0.02
N ASP A 235 24.16 5.97 -0.72
CA ASP A 235 25.26 5.17 -0.15
C ASP A 235 24.88 4.47 1.16
N ASP A 236 23.73 3.78 1.17
CA ASP A 236 23.16 3.10 2.34
C ASP A 236 22.85 4.02 3.55
N VAL A 237 22.94 5.35 3.39
CA VAL A 237 22.52 6.33 4.39
C VAL A 237 21.11 6.80 4.09
N ILE A 238 20.20 6.64 5.05
CA ILE A 238 18.81 7.11 4.93
C ILE A 238 18.79 8.64 4.94
N VAL A 239 18.06 9.23 3.99
CA VAL A 239 17.85 10.68 3.93
C VAL A 239 16.91 11.10 5.07
N ASP A 240 17.25 12.20 5.76
CA ASP A 240 16.44 12.74 6.85
C ASP A 240 14.99 13.07 6.41
N ASP A 241 14.03 12.96 7.33
CA ASP A 241 12.60 13.26 7.14
C ASP A 241 11.80 12.33 6.18
N VAL A 242 12.38 11.21 5.73
CA VAL A 242 11.67 10.24 4.90
C VAL A 242 10.59 9.51 5.69
N LYS A 243 9.32 9.69 5.31
CA LYS A 243 8.20 8.91 5.87
C LYS A 243 8.06 7.58 5.14
N PRO A 244 8.00 6.44 5.86
CA PRO A 244 7.84 5.14 5.22
C PRO A 244 6.49 5.00 4.51
N ASP A 245 6.50 4.34 3.35
CA ASP A 245 5.34 3.99 2.53
C ASP A 245 5.40 2.48 2.24
N ILE A 246 4.71 1.72 3.10
CA ILE A 246 4.74 0.24 3.18
C ILE A 246 4.50 -0.46 1.83
N TRP A 247 3.78 0.21 0.91
CA TRP A 247 3.42 -0.35 -0.39
C TRP A 247 4.46 -0.15 -1.47
N SER A 248 5.36 0.83 -1.32
CA SER A 248 6.35 1.17 -2.34
C SER A 248 7.78 1.10 -1.85
N ASP A 249 8.06 1.10 -0.55
CA ASP A 249 9.44 1.07 -0.07
C ASP A 249 10.06 -0.31 -0.20
N PRO A 250 11.36 -0.38 -0.52
CA PRO A 250 12.07 -1.65 -0.51
C PRO A 250 11.98 -2.25 0.89
N ASP A 251 11.91 -3.58 0.93
CA ASP A 251 11.85 -4.31 2.19
C ASP A 251 13.12 -4.08 3.04
N GLU A 252 14.24 -3.70 2.41
CA GLU A 252 15.51 -3.30 3.04
C GLU A 252 15.48 -1.91 3.68
N LEU A 253 14.85 -0.91 3.04
CA LEU A 253 14.70 0.42 3.64
C LEU A 253 13.80 0.39 4.89
N THR A 254 12.77 -0.46 4.85
CA THR A 254 11.92 -0.74 6.02
C THR A 254 12.73 -1.40 7.13
N ALA A 255 13.72 -2.23 6.79
CA ALA A 255 14.63 -2.86 7.75
C ALA A 255 15.70 -1.90 8.28
N MET A 256 16.22 -0.98 7.46
CA MET A 256 17.24 0.01 7.85
C MET A 256 16.70 1.10 8.76
N ILE A 257 15.47 1.58 8.52
CA ILE A 257 14.79 2.54 9.41
C ILE A 257 14.56 1.94 10.82
N GLY A 258 14.58 0.61 10.93
CA GLY A 258 14.48 -0.15 12.18
C GLY A 258 15.78 -0.36 12.95
N THR A 259 16.92 0.21 12.52
CA THR A 259 18.22 -0.16 13.11
C THR A 259 18.54 0.54 14.43
N GLY A 260 18.03 -0.07 15.51
CA GLY A 260 18.59 -0.04 16.86
C GLY A 260 18.72 -1.46 17.43
N THR A 261 19.57 -2.28 16.82
CA THR A 261 20.04 -3.66 17.15
C THR A 261 19.16 -4.55 18.03
N PRO A 262 18.71 -5.70 17.51
CA PRO A 262 19.51 -6.93 17.36
C PRO A 262 19.43 -7.52 15.93
N ASP A 263 19.87 -8.77 15.70
CA ASP A 263 20.09 -9.38 14.37
C ASP A 263 18.96 -9.04 13.37
N PRO A 264 19.18 -8.06 12.46
CA PRO A 264 18.13 -7.49 11.63
C PRO A 264 17.48 -8.54 10.74
N ALA A 265 18.25 -9.58 10.37
CA ALA A 265 17.76 -10.67 9.57
C ALA A 265 16.69 -11.48 10.33
N ASP A 266 16.84 -11.69 11.63
CA ASP A 266 15.88 -12.45 12.43
C ASP A 266 14.61 -11.67 12.75
N GLN A 267 14.71 -10.36 12.99
CA GLN A 267 13.55 -9.49 13.12
C GLN A 267 12.76 -9.40 11.82
N GLN A 268 13.44 -9.12 10.70
CA GLN A 268 12.81 -9.02 9.39
C GLN A 268 12.15 -10.36 8.98
N ASN A 269 12.80 -11.49 9.26
CA ASN A 269 12.23 -12.81 9.04
C ASN A 269 10.98 -13.06 9.91
N THR A 270 10.99 -12.61 11.16
CA THR A 270 9.87 -12.79 12.08
C THR A 270 8.70 -11.87 11.72
N PHE A 271 8.98 -10.65 11.30
CA PHE A 271 7.96 -9.74 10.77
C PHE A 271 7.34 -10.27 9.48
N LYS A 272 8.15 -10.78 8.56
CA LYS A 272 7.66 -11.43 7.33
C LYS A 272 6.78 -12.63 7.67
N LEU A 273 7.19 -13.45 8.64
CA LEU A 273 6.40 -14.57 9.14
C LEU A 273 5.04 -14.11 9.70
N LEU A 274 5.00 -13.06 10.51
CA LEU A 274 3.75 -12.49 11.03
C LEU A 274 2.81 -12.04 9.90
N ARG A 275 3.34 -11.31 8.92
CA ARG A 275 2.59 -10.86 7.75
C ARG A 275 2.04 -12.03 6.94
N ASP A 276 2.86 -13.04 6.68
CA ASP A 276 2.48 -14.23 5.91
C ASP A 276 1.41 -15.06 6.65
N LEU A 277 1.54 -15.20 7.98
CA LEU A 277 0.54 -15.86 8.84
C LEU A 277 -0.80 -15.15 8.81
N GLU A 278 -0.80 -13.82 8.82
CA GLU A 278 -2.03 -13.05 8.81
C GLU A 278 -2.72 -13.08 7.44
N GLN A 279 -1.96 -12.93 6.35
CA GLN A 279 -2.48 -12.99 4.98
C GLN A 279 -3.00 -14.38 4.60
N SER A 280 -2.22 -15.43 4.91
CA SER A 280 -2.61 -16.81 4.60
C SER A 280 -3.70 -17.36 5.53
N ARG A 281 -3.93 -16.71 6.68
CA ARG A 281 -4.78 -17.18 7.77
C ARG A 281 -4.44 -18.58 8.26
N ARG A 282 -3.23 -19.08 7.98
CA ARG A 282 -2.80 -20.39 8.46
C ARG A 282 -2.57 -20.34 9.98
N VAL A 283 -2.67 -21.50 10.60
CA VAL A 283 -2.32 -21.66 12.02
C VAL A 283 -0.80 -21.69 12.12
N PRO A 284 -0.16 -20.81 12.93
CA PRO A 284 1.27 -20.91 13.19
C PRO A 284 1.59 -22.22 13.91
N THR A 285 2.80 -22.73 13.71
CA THR A 285 3.35 -23.85 14.47
C THR A 285 3.84 -23.38 15.85
N LEU A 286 4.05 -24.30 16.79
CA LEU A 286 4.56 -23.94 18.13
C LEU A 286 5.95 -23.28 18.07
N GLN A 287 6.80 -23.73 17.15
CA GLN A 287 8.13 -23.15 16.94
C GLN A 287 8.03 -21.70 16.44
N GLU A 288 7.11 -21.44 15.50
CA GLU A 288 6.85 -20.09 14.99
C GLU A 288 6.29 -19.16 16.07
N ILE A 289 5.40 -19.66 16.93
CA ILE A 289 4.87 -18.88 18.06
C ILE A 289 5.99 -18.49 19.03
N ASN A 290 6.85 -19.44 19.40
CA ASN A 290 7.96 -19.14 20.30
C ASN A 290 8.91 -18.12 19.66
N ARG A 291 9.24 -18.29 18.37
CA ARG A 291 10.06 -17.31 17.63
C ARG A 291 9.45 -15.91 17.62
N ILE A 292 8.14 -15.81 17.41
CA ILE A 292 7.42 -14.53 17.45
C ILE A 292 7.54 -13.89 18.84
N ILE A 293 7.26 -14.65 19.90
CA ILE A 293 7.33 -14.16 21.28
C ILE A 293 8.75 -13.70 21.63
N ASP A 294 9.74 -14.52 21.33
CA ASP A 294 11.14 -14.24 21.65
C ASP A 294 11.65 -12.98 20.93
N SER A 295 11.10 -12.67 19.75
CA SER A 295 11.47 -11.48 18.98
C SER A 295 10.89 -10.17 19.52
N PHE A 296 9.92 -10.17 20.44
CA PHE A 296 9.28 -8.91 20.83
C PHE A 296 10.23 -7.95 21.57
N GLY A 297 11.13 -8.48 22.41
CA GLY A 297 12.10 -7.66 23.13
C GLY A 297 13.16 -6.99 22.25
N ASP A 298 13.21 -7.40 20.98
CA ASP A 298 14.18 -6.92 20.01
C ASP A 298 13.69 -5.65 19.29
N TYR A 299 12.38 -5.43 19.20
CA TYR A 299 11.81 -4.30 18.46
C TYR A 299 11.83 -3.00 19.28
N SER A 300 12.08 -1.87 18.62
CA SER A 300 11.88 -0.56 19.23
C SER A 300 10.38 -0.31 19.52
N PRO A 301 10.03 0.64 20.42
CA PRO A 301 8.63 0.92 20.73
C PRO A 301 7.74 1.22 19.52
N LYS A 302 8.28 1.92 18.50
CA LYS A 302 7.55 2.23 17.26
C LYS A 302 7.31 0.99 16.40
N GLU A 303 8.28 0.08 16.34
CA GLU A 303 8.14 -1.17 15.59
C GLU A 303 7.20 -2.14 16.30
N LEU A 304 7.19 -2.13 17.64
CA LEU A 304 6.27 -2.92 18.44
C LEU A 304 4.80 -2.58 18.17
N GLU A 305 4.46 -1.31 17.95
CA GLU A 305 3.10 -0.91 17.54
C GLU A 305 2.70 -1.56 16.20
N LEU A 306 3.62 -1.61 15.24
CA LEU A 306 3.40 -2.26 13.95
C LEU A 306 3.32 -3.78 14.09
N VAL A 307 4.21 -4.39 14.87
CA VAL A 307 4.21 -5.82 15.18
C VAL A 307 2.92 -6.24 15.87
N GLU A 308 2.44 -5.44 16.83
CA GLU A 308 1.18 -5.64 17.54
C GLU A 308 -0.02 -5.71 16.58
N THR A 309 -0.02 -4.86 15.54
CA THR A 309 -1.09 -4.84 14.51
C THR A 309 -1.25 -6.19 13.79
N TYR A 310 -0.19 -6.99 13.69
CA TYR A 310 -0.24 -8.33 13.09
C TYR A 310 -0.34 -9.45 14.14
N ALA A 311 0.41 -9.34 15.23
CA ALA A 311 0.49 -10.38 16.26
C ALA A 311 -0.80 -10.50 17.06
N ALA A 312 -1.48 -9.39 17.37
CA ALA A 312 -2.71 -9.40 18.17
C ALA A 312 -3.89 -10.10 17.45
N PRO A 313 -4.19 -9.84 16.16
CA PRO A 313 -5.19 -10.60 15.42
C PRO A 313 -4.89 -12.11 15.33
N ILE A 314 -3.62 -12.49 15.15
CA ILE A 314 -3.19 -13.89 15.16
C ILE A 314 -3.48 -14.51 16.53
N ALA A 315 -3.15 -13.81 17.61
CA ALA A 315 -3.40 -14.25 18.97
C ALA A 315 -4.88 -14.43 19.27
N VAL A 316 -5.72 -13.45 18.90
CA VAL A 316 -7.19 -13.52 19.03
C VAL A 316 -7.76 -14.67 18.20
N ARG A 317 -7.24 -14.91 16.99
CA ARG A 317 -7.62 -16.05 16.17
C ARG A 317 -7.32 -17.36 16.88
N LEU A 318 -6.10 -17.54 17.41
CA LEU A 318 -5.69 -18.71 18.17
C LEU A 318 -6.57 -18.96 19.40
N ILE A 319 -6.94 -17.91 20.13
CA ILE A 319 -7.85 -17.97 21.28
C ILE A 319 -9.24 -18.50 20.86
N ASN A 320 -9.73 -18.07 19.71
CA ASN A 320 -11.06 -18.42 19.19
C ASN A 320 -11.10 -19.74 18.40
N MET A 321 -9.96 -20.41 18.17
CA MET A 321 -9.93 -21.66 17.42
C MET A 321 -10.65 -22.79 18.17
N LYS A 322 -11.56 -23.47 17.48
CA LYS A 322 -12.23 -24.69 17.99
C LYS A 322 -11.42 -25.98 17.78
N SER A 323 -10.43 -25.94 16.89
CA SER A 323 -9.53 -27.06 16.56
C SER A 323 -8.16 -26.52 16.14
N GLY A 324 -7.06 -27.22 16.45
CA GLY A 324 -5.69 -26.78 16.14
C GLY A 324 -4.79 -26.74 17.37
N LEU A 325 -3.82 -25.82 17.38
CA LEU A 325 -2.98 -25.58 18.55
C LEU A 325 -3.82 -25.12 19.76
N PRO A 326 -3.35 -25.38 20.99
CA PRO A 326 -4.13 -25.08 22.18
C PRO A 326 -4.37 -23.56 22.31
N PRO A 327 -5.61 -23.11 22.58
CA PRO A 327 -5.97 -21.71 22.82
C PRO A 327 -5.04 -20.92 23.78
N PRO A 328 -4.39 -21.53 24.80
CA PRO A 328 -3.34 -20.87 25.59
C PRO A 328 -2.21 -20.19 24.82
N GLN A 329 -1.92 -20.62 23.60
CA GLN A 329 -0.84 -19.99 22.82
C GLN A 329 -1.17 -18.57 22.38
N GLY A 330 -2.44 -18.27 22.08
CA GLY A 330 -2.84 -16.90 21.77
C GLY A 330 -2.74 -15.99 23.00
N VAL A 331 -3.10 -16.51 24.19
CA VAL A 331 -2.91 -15.77 25.44
C VAL A 331 -1.43 -15.47 25.69
N ARG A 332 -0.53 -16.43 25.48
CA ARG A 332 0.93 -16.21 25.61
C ARG A 332 1.45 -15.10 24.71
N ILE A 333 0.95 -15.00 23.48
CA ILE A 333 1.35 -13.91 22.56
C ILE A 333 0.88 -12.56 23.11
N LEU A 334 -0.38 -12.46 23.56
CA LEU A 334 -0.90 -11.21 24.13
C LEU A 334 -0.15 -10.80 25.40
N GLU A 335 0.15 -11.75 26.29
CA GLU A 335 0.96 -11.48 27.49
C GLU A 335 2.35 -10.97 27.12
N ALA A 336 3.02 -11.60 26.16
CA ALA A 336 4.34 -11.16 25.71
C ALA A 336 4.31 -9.76 25.07
N LEU A 337 3.26 -9.42 24.30
CA LEU A 337 3.10 -8.07 23.75
C LEU A 337 2.96 -7.03 24.88
N LEU A 338 2.17 -7.33 25.91
CA LEU A 338 2.01 -6.44 27.07
C LEU A 338 3.30 -6.27 27.86
N ASP A 339 4.05 -7.36 28.06
CA ASP A 339 5.34 -7.32 28.77
C ASP A 339 6.37 -6.45 28.04
N ASN A 340 6.21 -6.25 26.74
CA ASN A 340 7.02 -5.36 25.90
C ASN A 340 6.41 -3.96 25.71
N GLY A 341 5.34 -3.62 26.45
CA GLY A 341 4.78 -2.27 26.48
C GLY A 341 3.72 -1.98 25.41
N CYS A 342 3.26 -2.99 24.67
CA CYS A 342 2.19 -2.81 23.69
C CYS A 342 0.84 -2.56 24.38
N GLN A 343 0.05 -1.65 23.81
CA GLN A 343 -1.13 -1.11 24.48
C GLN A 343 -2.44 -1.64 23.90
N LEU A 344 -2.52 -1.94 22.61
CA LEU A 344 -3.78 -2.31 21.95
C LEU A 344 -4.22 -3.73 22.34
N SER A 345 -3.27 -4.62 22.57
CA SER A 345 -3.46 -6.02 22.96
C SER A 345 -4.07 -6.17 24.34
N LYS A 346 -4.00 -5.13 25.17
CA LYS A 346 -4.54 -5.13 26.53
C LYS A 346 -6.04 -5.44 26.54
N LEU A 347 -6.80 -4.88 25.60
CA LEU A 347 -8.24 -5.11 25.54
C LEU A 347 -8.55 -6.57 25.19
N SER A 348 -7.86 -7.12 24.19
CA SER A 348 -8.00 -8.53 23.81
C SER A 348 -7.62 -9.48 24.95
N LEU A 349 -6.53 -9.18 25.70
CA LEU A 349 -6.14 -9.99 26.85
C LEU A 349 -7.17 -9.89 27.98
N ALA A 350 -7.69 -8.71 28.25
CA ALA A 350 -8.73 -8.52 29.26
C ALA A 350 -9.99 -9.33 28.94
N HIS A 351 -10.41 -9.37 27.66
CA HIS A 351 -11.50 -10.24 27.22
C HIS A 351 -11.18 -11.73 27.43
N ALA A 352 -9.97 -12.17 27.07
CA ALA A 352 -9.56 -13.56 27.25
C ALA A 352 -9.59 -13.97 28.73
N LEU A 353 -9.06 -13.12 29.62
CA LEU A 353 -9.05 -13.33 31.07
C LEU A 353 -10.46 -13.30 31.67
N HIS A 354 -11.33 -12.39 31.24
CA HIS A 354 -12.70 -12.29 31.74
C HIS A 354 -13.56 -13.51 31.35
N ASN A 355 -13.38 -14.03 30.14
CA ASN A 355 -14.20 -15.14 29.63
C ASN A 355 -13.55 -16.52 29.78
N GLY A 356 -12.31 -16.60 30.28
CA GLY A 356 -11.53 -17.83 30.34
C GLY A 356 -11.20 -18.41 28.96
N TRP A 357 -10.99 -17.56 27.95
CA TRP A 357 -10.67 -18.02 26.60
C TRP A 357 -9.18 -18.33 26.48
N GLY A 358 -8.86 -19.63 26.43
CA GLY A 358 -7.48 -20.10 26.36
C GLY A 358 -6.67 -19.94 27.65
N CYS A 359 -7.26 -19.41 28.71
CA CYS A 359 -6.66 -19.36 30.04
C CYS A 359 -7.71 -19.64 31.11
N ARG A 360 -7.27 -19.71 32.37
CA ARG A 360 -8.20 -19.69 33.49
C ARG A 360 -8.82 -18.29 33.59
N GLU A 361 -10.11 -18.23 33.89
CA GLU A 361 -10.80 -16.98 34.18
C GLU A 361 -10.13 -16.23 35.34
N ASP A 362 -9.78 -14.96 35.11
CA ASP A 362 -9.17 -14.07 36.09
C ASP A 362 -9.73 -12.64 35.95
N ASN A 363 -10.93 -12.46 36.50
CA ASN A 363 -11.63 -11.17 36.50
C ASN A 363 -10.89 -10.07 37.26
N ARG A 364 -10.01 -10.43 38.21
CA ARG A 364 -9.25 -9.44 38.96
C ARG A 364 -8.19 -8.81 38.06
N ARG A 365 -7.43 -9.63 37.33
CA ARG A 365 -6.45 -9.14 36.36
C ARG A 365 -7.11 -8.45 35.17
N ALA A 366 -8.20 -9.00 34.65
CA ALA A 366 -8.98 -8.35 33.59
C ALA A 366 -9.44 -6.94 34.00
N ARG A 367 -9.96 -6.78 35.23
CA ARG A 367 -10.35 -5.46 35.75
C ARG A 367 -9.18 -4.50 35.85
N PHE A 368 -8.04 -4.95 36.36
CA PHE A 368 -6.85 -4.10 36.45
C PHE A 368 -6.45 -3.54 35.09
N ILE A 369 -6.38 -4.40 34.06
CA ILE A 369 -6.04 -3.99 32.69
C ILE A 369 -7.07 -3.02 32.11
N VAL A 370 -8.37 -3.28 32.35
CA VAL A 370 -9.44 -2.40 31.84
C VAL A 370 -9.45 -1.04 32.54
N ASP A 371 -9.24 -0.99 33.86
CA ASP A 371 -9.15 0.27 34.59
C ASP A 371 -7.95 1.11 34.15
N GLU A 372 -6.82 0.46 33.84
CA GLU A 372 -5.65 1.09 33.25
C GLU A 372 -5.99 1.69 31.87
N LEU A 373 -6.57 0.89 30.95
CA LEU A 373 -6.97 1.36 29.62
C LEU A 373 -7.97 2.53 29.69
N LEU A 374 -8.97 2.46 30.56
CA LEU A 374 -9.94 3.55 30.75
C LEU A 374 -9.26 4.84 31.23
N SER A 375 -8.23 4.72 32.07
CA SER A 375 -7.46 5.86 32.56
C SER A 375 -6.61 6.48 31.44
N MET A 376 -5.95 5.66 30.62
CA MET A 376 -5.17 6.12 29.47
C MET A 376 -6.04 6.80 28.42
N VAL A 377 -7.23 6.25 28.13
CA VAL A 377 -8.22 6.87 27.24
C VAL A 377 -8.68 8.22 27.80
N ALA A 378 -8.96 8.30 29.11
CA ALA A 378 -9.37 9.56 29.73
C ALA A 378 -8.26 10.63 29.72
N ALA A 379 -6.99 10.22 29.77
CA ALA A 379 -5.83 11.09 29.66
C ALA A 379 -5.47 11.46 28.20
N GLY A 380 -6.08 10.81 27.20
CA GLY A 380 -5.75 10.99 25.79
C GLY A 380 -4.44 10.34 25.37
N GLU A 381 -3.95 9.35 26.13
CA GLU A 381 -2.70 8.62 25.86
C GLU A 381 -2.88 7.47 24.87
N ILE A 382 -4.12 7.00 24.68
CA ILE A 382 -4.49 5.98 23.70
C ILE A 382 -5.67 6.47 22.88
N ASP A 383 -5.55 6.34 21.56
CA ASP A 383 -6.63 6.54 20.60
C ASP A 383 -6.93 5.22 19.87
N PHE A 384 -8.12 4.64 20.10
CA PHE A 384 -8.53 3.47 19.33
C PHE A 384 -9.07 3.96 17.98
N ILE A 385 -8.46 3.49 16.88
CA ILE A 385 -8.84 3.89 15.51
C ILE A 385 -10.33 3.58 15.24
N GLU A 386 -10.87 2.51 15.84
CA GLU A 386 -12.24 2.07 15.61
C GLU A 386 -13.15 2.32 16.83
N GLU A 387 -14.29 2.96 16.59
CA GLU A 387 -15.34 3.21 17.61
C GLU A 387 -15.80 1.92 18.32
N VAL A 388 -15.72 0.78 17.62
CA VAL A 388 -16.09 -0.53 18.19
C VAL A 388 -15.18 -0.93 19.35
N SER A 389 -13.89 -0.59 19.31
CA SER A 389 -12.97 -0.91 20.40
C SER A 389 -13.26 -0.08 21.65
N TYR A 390 -13.69 1.18 21.49
CA TYR A 390 -14.20 1.99 22.60
C TYR A 390 -15.46 1.40 23.20
N ALA A 391 -16.42 1.02 22.35
CA ALA A 391 -17.64 0.33 22.77
C ALA A 391 -17.34 -0.96 23.56
N GLU A 392 -16.41 -1.78 23.07
CA GLU A 392 -15.99 -3.02 23.74
C GLU A 392 -15.33 -2.74 25.09
N LEU A 393 -14.37 -1.81 25.15
CA LEU A 393 -13.70 -1.40 26.39
C LEU A 393 -14.70 -0.94 27.45
N TYR A 394 -15.61 -0.02 27.09
CA TYR A 394 -16.61 0.48 28.01
C TYR A 394 -17.58 -0.62 28.45
N SER A 395 -18.01 -1.49 27.54
CA SER A 395 -18.93 -2.59 27.89
C SER A 395 -18.29 -3.62 28.82
N LEU A 396 -17.01 -3.96 28.60
CA LEU A 396 -16.26 -4.88 29.44
C LEU A 396 -15.99 -4.26 30.82
N GLY A 397 -15.59 -2.98 30.86
CA GLY A 397 -15.43 -2.24 32.10
C GLY A 397 -16.72 -2.18 32.92
N ALA A 398 -17.86 -1.98 32.26
CA ALA A 398 -19.16 -1.99 32.90
C ALA A 398 -19.49 -3.37 33.51
N ALA A 399 -19.27 -4.45 32.77
CA ALA A 399 -19.49 -5.81 33.26
C ALA A 399 -18.61 -6.13 34.48
N LEU A 400 -17.32 -5.75 34.42
CA LEU A 400 -16.36 -5.97 35.50
C LEU A 400 -16.65 -5.11 36.74
N ALA A 401 -17.19 -3.89 36.57
CA ALA A 401 -17.64 -3.02 37.66
C ALA A 401 -18.92 -3.56 38.32
N MET A 402 -19.87 -4.05 37.51
CA MET A 402 -21.09 -4.67 38.00
C MET A 402 -20.79 -5.90 38.88
N GLN A 403 -19.78 -6.69 38.51
CA GLN A 403 -19.35 -7.87 39.26
C GLN A 403 -18.85 -7.56 40.68
N VAL A 404 -18.28 -6.37 40.92
CA VAL A 404 -17.89 -5.92 42.27
C VAL A 404 -18.96 -5.07 42.97
N GLY A 405 -20.13 -4.92 42.36
CA GLY A 405 -21.22 -4.14 42.92
C GLY A 405 -21.07 -2.63 42.76
N ASP A 406 -20.09 -2.15 41.98
CA ASP A 406 -19.99 -0.72 41.63
C ASP A 406 -20.97 -0.39 40.50
N ARG A 407 -22.26 -0.36 40.85
CA ARG A 407 -23.34 -0.12 39.90
C ARG A 407 -23.23 1.24 39.24
N GLN A 408 -22.86 2.28 39.99
CA GLN A 408 -22.79 3.63 39.46
C GLN A 408 -21.74 3.72 38.34
N LYS A 409 -20.54 3.19 38.56
CA LYS A 409 -19.51 3.13 37.52
C LYS A 409 -19.95 2.25 36.35
N ALA A 410 -20.58 1.11 36.63
CA ALA A 410 -21.05 0.21 35.58
C ALA A 410 -22.08 0.88 34.65
N PHE A 411 -23.06 1.59 35.19
CA PHE A 411 -24.07 2.29 34.39
C PHE A 411 -23.46 3.43 33.56
N ALA A 412 -22.59 4.25 34.15
CA ALA A 412 -21.90 5.30 33.40
C ALA A 412 -21.06 4.74 32.24
N LEU A 413 -20.43 3.58 32.43
CA LEU A 413 -19.70 2.89 31.36
C LEU A 413 -20.63 2.28 30.31
N TYR A 414 -21.78 1.71 30.71
CA TYR A 414 -22.77 1.23 29.75
C TYR A 414 -23.37 2.35 28.90
N GLU A 415 -23.60 3.53 29.46
CA GLU A 415 -24.03 4.73 28.72
C GLU A 415 -23.01 5.10 27.64
N ARG A 416 -21.73 5.21 28.00
CA ARG A 416 -20.66 5.48 27.04
C ARG A 416 -20.54 4.40 25.97
N ALA A 417 -20.66 3.12 26.33
CA ALA A 417 -20.65 2.03 25.37
C ALA A 417 -21.82 2.15 24.37
N ALA A 418 -23.02 2.50 24.86
CA ALA A 418 -24.20 2.69 24.03
C ALA A 418 -24.09 3.91 23.11
N GLU A 419 -23.49 5.01 23.57
CA GLU A 419 -23.17 6.18 22.76
C GLU A 419 -22.23 5.84 21.60
N MET A 420 -21.29 4.92 21.82
CA MET A 420 -20.40 4.35 20.80
C MET A 420 -21.06 3.25 19.95
N GLY A 421 -22.40 3.09 20.02
CA GLY A 421 -23.16 2.14 19.20
C GLY A 421 -23.24 0.70 19.73
N HIS A 422 -22.80 0.42 20.96
CA HIS A 422 -22.88 -0.93 21.54
C HIS A 422 -24.32 -1.30 21.92
N LYS A 423 -25.04 -1.94 20.99
CA LYS A 423 -26.46 -2.32 21.14
C LYS A 423 -26.77 -3.13 22.41
N PRO A 424 -25.95 -4.12 22.83
CA PRO A 424 -26.23 -4.85 24.07
C PRO A 424 -26.24 -3.95 25.30
N SER A 425 -25.35 -2.95 25.37
CA SER A 425 -25.33 -1.99 26.48
C SER A 425 -26.56 -1.09 26.48
N ALA A 426 -27.01 -0.63 25.31
CA ALA A 426 -28.25 0.13 25.20
C ALA A 426 -29.47 -0.64 25.75
N LEU A 427 -29.57 -1.94 25.44
CA LEU A 427 -30.64 -2.81 25.96
C LEU A 427 -30.56 -3.02 27.48
N ILE A 428 -29.34 -3.12 28.04
CA ILE A 428 -29.14 -3.22 29.49
C ILE A 428 -29.66 -1.95 30.18
N LEU A 429 -29.35 -0.77 29.63
CA LEU A 429 -29.83 0.51 30.16
C LEU A 429 -31.36 0.61 30.11
N GLU A 430 -31.97 0.30 28.96
CA GLU A 430 -33.42 0.37 28.76
C GLU A 430 -34.19 -0.54 29.75
N ARG A 431 -33.65 -1.75 29.97
CA ARG A 431 -34.22 -2.70 30.92
C ARG A 431 -34.17 -2.18 32.34
N GLU A 432 -33.06 -1.58 32.74
CA GLU A 432 -32.87 -1.08 34.11
C GLU A 432 -33.70 0.18 34.37
N THR A 433 -33.82 1.11 33.41
CA THR A 433 -34.75 2.24 33.51
C THR A 433 -36.19 1.77 33.63
N SER A 434 -36.57 0.72 32.89
CA SER A 434 -37.92 0.14 32.97
C SER A 434 -38.20 -0.49 34.34
N ASN A 435 -37.19 -1.11 34.96
CA ASN A 435 -37.30 -1.68 36.30
C ASN A 435 -37.41 -0.59 37.37
N GLN A 436 -36.62 0.48 37.27
CA GLN A 436 -36.69 1.62 38.19
C GLN A 436 -38.07 2.31 38.15
N ASP A 437 -38.61 2.53 36.96
CA ASP A 437 -39.97 3.05 36.78
C ASP A 437 -41.04 2.14 37.39
N ALA A 438 -40.86 0.82 37.30
CA ALA A 438 -41.77 -0.15 37.89
C ALA A 438 -41.70 -0.13 39.43
N ASP A 439 -40.51 -0.02 40.00
CA ASP A 439 -40.29 0.04 41.44
C ASP A 439 -40.77 1.37 42.04
N GLU A 440 -40.57 2.50 41.35
CA GLU A 440 -41.17 3.78 41.75
C GLU A 440 -42.70 3.75 41.73
N ARG A 441 -43.30 3.08 40.73
CA ARG A 441 -44.76 2.91 40.65
C ARG A 441 -45.29 2.01 41.76
N ARG A 442 -44.52 1.00 42.19
CA ARG A 442 -44.85 0.15 43.35
C ARG A 442 -44.73 0.92 44.66
N ALA A 443 -43.65 1.67 44.85
CA ALA A 443 -43.44 2.52 46.02
C ALA A 443 -44.55 3.60 46.16
N LYS A 444 -44.99 4.20 45.04
CA LYS A 444 -46.11 5.15 45.02
C LYS A 444 -47.48 4.50 45.27
N LYS A 445 -47.62 3.17 45.14
CA LYS A 445 -48.85 2.42 45.40
C LYS A 445 -48.95 1.86 46.83
N GLY A 446 -47.89 1.96 47.65
CA GLY A 446 -47.95 1.67 49.08
C GLY A 446 -48.26 0.22 49.43
N GLU A 447 -47.60 -0.74 48.77
CA GLU A 447 -47.54 -2.15 49.22
C GLU A 447 -46.37 -2.39 50.17
#